data_AF-A0A329TZ32-F1
#
_entry.id   AF-A0A329TZ32-F1
#
_cell.length_a   1.000
_cell.length_b   1.000
_cell.length_c   1.000
_cell.angle_alpha   90.00
_cell.angle_beta   90.00
_cell.angle_gamma   90.00
#
_symmetry.space_group_name_H-M   'P 1'
#
loop_
_entity.id
_entity.type
_entity.pdbx_description
1 polymer ?
#
loop_
_entity_poly.entity_id
_entity_poly.type
_entity_poly.pdbx_seq_one_letter_code
_entity_poly.pdbx_strand_id
1 'polypeptide(L)' 'MRKSAPIEVVVHYPKTKEGWDELGKRVATAHANYVIEKIDRLNCPTWQKLELLQAVIDTTKGTYKPKEHQKPSWQPSR' A
#
# COMPACT_ATOMS: atom_id res chain seq x y z
N MET A 1 3.10 0.90 -34.67
CA MET A 1 2.57 1.79 -33.62
C MET A 1 3.05 3.21 -33.92
N ARG A 2 2.15 4.19 -34.06
CA ARG A 2 2.55 5.60 -34.20
C ARG A 2 3.08 6.08 -32.85
N LYS A 3 4.31 6.61 -32.80
CA LYS A 3 4.84 7.25 -31.60
C LYS A 3 4.12 8.60 -31.47
N SER A 4 3.34 8.79 -30.40
CA SER A 4 2.79 10.10 -30.06
C SER A 4 3.93 11.07 -29.79
N ALA A 5 3.75 12.34 -30.20
CA ALA A 5 4.73 13.38 -29.90
C ALA A 5 4.94 13.48 -28.37
N PRO A 6 6.17 13.79 -27.90
CA PRO A 6 6.42 13.97 -26.47
C PRO A 6 5.50 15.07 -25.90
N ILE A 7 4.87 14.77 -24.77
CA ILE A 7 4.07 15.75 -24.03
C ILE A 7 5.00 16.41 -23.02
N GLU A 8 5.09 17.74 -23.07
CA GLU A 8 5.81 18.50 -22.06
C GLU A 8 4.97 18.58 -20.77
N VAL A 9 5.54 18.12 -19.66
CA VAL A 9 4.89 18.13 -18.35
C VAL A 9 5.72 19.00 -17.41
N VAL A 10 5.14 20.13 -17.00
CA VAL A 10 5.73 21.04 -16.01
C VAL A 10 5.03 20.81 -14.67
N VAL A 11 5.81 20.54 -13.61
CA VAL A 11 5.29 20.31 -12.25
C VAL A 11 5.63 21.51 -11.37
N HIS A 12 4.61 22.11 -10.74
CA HIS A 12 4.78 23.17 -9.76
C HIS A 12 4.56 22.63 -8.36
N TYR A 13 5.60 22.71 -7.52
CA TYR A 13 5.54 22.27 -6.13
C TYR A 13 4.92 23.32 -5.22
N PRO A 14 4.31 22.91 -4.09
CA PRO A 14 3.87 23.83 -3.06
C PRO A 14 5.03 24.69 -2.54
N LYS A 15 4.75 25.96 -2.26
CA LYS A 15 5.73 26.91 -1.71
C LYS A 15 5.54 27.16 -0.20
N THR A 16 4.40 26.76 0.34
CA THR A 16 4.02 27.00 1.74
C THR A 16 3.91 25.70 2.51
N LYS A 17 4.06 25.76 3.83
CA LYS A 17 3.95 24.61 4.71
C LYS A 17 2.55 23.98 4.61
N GLU A 18 1.51 24.81 4.60
CA GLU A 18 0.12 24.36 4.48
C GLU A 18 -0.11 23.59 3.17
N GLY A 19 0.49 24.05 2.07
CA GLY A 19 0.42 23.37 0.78
C GLY A 19 1.15 22.02 0.78
N TRP A 20 2.28 21.92 1.47
CA TRP A 20 2.97 20.65 1.68
C TRP A 20 2.17 19.69 2.57
N ASP A 21 1.55 20.19 3.63
CA ASP A 21 0.70 19.40 4.52
C ASP A 21 -0.54 18.87 3.78
N GLU A 22 -1.16 19.69 2.93
CA GLU A 22 -2.29 19.27 2.10
C GLU A 22 -1.87 18.24 1.04
N LEU A 23 -0.75 18.46 0.36
CA LEU A 23 -0.20 17.48 -0.57
C LEU A 23 0.09 16.16 0.14
N GLY A 24 0.71 16.20 1.32
CA GLY A 24 0.98 15.03 2.15
C GLY A 24 -0.28 14.23 2.48
N LYS A 25 -1.36 14.91 2.87
CA LYS A 25 -2.67 14.27 3.12
C LYS A 25 -3.22 13.57 1.86
N ARG A 26 -3.17 14.25 0.70
CA ARG A 26 -3.67 13.68 -0.56
C ARG A 26 -2.84 12.47 -1.01
N VAL A 27 -1.52 12.55 -0.88
CA VAL A 27 -0.61 11.43 -1.17
C VAL A 27 -0.88 10.25 -0.24
N ALA A 28 -1.05 10.49 1.06
CA ALA A 28 -1.39 9.45 2.02
C ALA A 28 -2.72 8.75 1.67
N THR A 29 -3.75 9.50 1.29
CA THR A 29 -5.04 8.95 0.84
C THR A 29 -4.89 8.12 -0.43
N ALA A 30 -4.16 8.61 -1.43
CA ALA A 30 -3.92 7.87 -2.67
C ALA A 30 -3.18 6.55 -2.40
N HIS A 31 -2.19 6.57 -1.52
CA HIS A 31 -1.46 5.38 -1.12
C HIS A 31 -2.36 4.38 -0.36
N ALA A 32 -3.21 4.85 0.55
CA ALA A 32 -4.16 4.00 1.26
C ALA A 32 -5.15 3.32 0.30
N ASN A 33 -5.69 4.07 -0.66
CA ASN A 33 -6.60 3.53 -1.69
C ASN A 33 -5.91 2.45 -2.54
N TYR A 34 -4.66 2.70 -2.94
CA TYR A 34 -3.87 1.74 -3.69
C TYR A 34 -3.64 0.44 -2.90
N VAL A 35 -3.30 0.54 -1.61
CA VAL A 35 -3.13 -0.64 -0.74
C VAL A 35 -4.44 -1.44 -0.65
N ILE A 36 -5.58 -0.78 -0.43
CA ILE A 36 -6.89 -1.44 -0.35
C ILE A 36 -7.21 -2.17 -1.65
N GLU A 37 -7.03 -1.49 -2.80
CA GLU A 37 -7.24 -2.08 -4.13
C GLU A 37 -6.34 -3.31 -4.36
N LYS A 38 -5.08 -3.24 -3.92
CA LYS A 38 -4.15 -4.37 -4.04
C LYS A 38 -4.55 -5.56 -3.16
N ILE A 39 -4.95 -5.32 -1.91
CA ILE A 39 -5.40 -6.37 -1.00
C ILE A 39 -6.69 -7.01 -1.52
N ASP A 40 -7.62 -6.21 -2.05
CA ASP A 40 -8.89 -6.73 -2.55
C ASP A 40 -8.72 -7.66 -3.77
N ARG A 41 -7.73 -7.38 -4.62
CA ARG A 41 -7.38 -8.24 -5.76
C ARG A 41 -6.67 -9.55 -5.40
N LEU A 42 -6.29 -9.76 -4.14
CA LEU A 42 -5.66 -11.02 -3.73
C LEU A 42 -6.68 -12.15 -3.71
N ASN A 43 -6.26 -13.31 -4.26
CA ASN A 43 -7.03 -14.56 -4.21
C ASN A 43 -6.86 -15.21 -2.83
N CYS A 44 -7.48 -14.64 -1.81
CA CYS A 44 -7.51 -15.20 -0.46
C CYS A 44 -8.86 -14.96 0.23
N PRO A 45 -9.23 -15.79 1.21
CA PRO A 45 -10.41 -15.57 2.04
C PRO A 45 -10.42 -14.20 2.72
N THR A 46 -11.61 -13.66 2.98
CA THR A 46 -11.80 -12.35 3.61
C THR A 46 -11.02 -12.19 4.92
N TRP A 47 -10.93 -13.23 5.75
CA TRP A 47 -10.20 -13.17 7.02
C TRP A 47 -8.69 -12.93 6.81
N GLN A 48 -8.07 -13.54 5.81
CA GLN A 48 -6.66 -13.31 5.48
C GLN A 48 -6.43 -11.89 4.97
N LYS A 49 -7.38 -11.34 4.19
CA LYS A 49 -7.34 -9.93 3.76
C LYS A 49 -7.38 -8.98 4.95
N LEU A 50 -8.24 -9.26 5.93
CA LEU A 50 -8.34 -8.46 7.16
C LEU A 50 -7.06 -8.52 8.00
N GLU A 51 -6.48 -9.72 8.16
CA GLU A 51 -5.20 -9.87 8.86
C GLU A 51 -4.07 -9.10 8.16
N LEU A 52 -4.03 -9.15 6.82
CA LEU A 52 -3.05 -8.41 6.04
C LEU A 52 -3.24 -6.90 6.16
N LEU A 53 -4.49 -6.42 6.11
CA LEU A 53 -4.79 -5.00 6.30
C LEU A 53 -4.33 -4.51 7.67
N GLN A 54 -4.59 -5.30 8.71
CA GLN A 54 -4.13 -4.99 10.07
C GLN A 54 -2.60 -4.96 10.15
N ALA A 55 -1.91 -5.93 9.53
CA ALA A 55 -0.45 -5.95 9.48
C ALA A 55 0.13 -4.70 8.79
N VAL A 56 -0.50 -4.22 7.72
CA VAL A 56 -0.10 -2.97 7.05
C VAL A 56 -0.30 -1.77 7.98
N ILE A 57 -1.43 -1.69 8.69
CA ILE A 57 -1.70 -0.62 9.68
C ILE A 57 -0.65 -0.65 10.80
N ASP A 58 -0.32 -1.82 11.32
CA ASP A 58 0.68 -1.95 12.39
C ASP A 58 2.09 -1.61 11.88
N THR A 59 2.38 -1.91 10.61
CA THR A 59 3.65 -1.55 9.98
C THR A 59 3.80 -0.03 9.88
N THR A 60 2.74 0.68 9.46
CA THR A 60 2.80 2.15 9.36
C THR A 60 2.87 2.83 10.72
N LYS A 61 2.35 2.19 11.77
CA LYS A 61 2.47 2.64 13.17
C LYS A 61 3.81 2.25 13.83
N GLY A 62 4.63 1.43 13.18
CA GLY A 62 5.87 0.90 13.77
C GLY A 62 5.63 -0.14 14.86
N THR A 63 4.42 -0.70 14.95
CA THR A 63 4.01 -1.67 15.97
C THR A 63 3.93 -3.10 15.44
N TYR A 64 4.27 -3.33 14.17
CA TYR A 64 4.21 -4.65 13.55
C TYR A 64 5.12 -5.66 14.27
N LYS A 65 4.53 -6.80 14.64
CA LYS A 65 5.23 -7.96 15.17
C LYS A 65 5.07 -9.08 14.14
N PRO A 66 6.16 -9.62 13.57
CA PRO A 66 6.06 -10.73 12.63
C PRO A 66 5.41 -11.91 13.33
N LYS A 67 4.29 -12.41 12.78
CA LYS A 67 3.72 -13.67 13.23
C LYS A 67 4.65 -14.79 12.75
N GLU A 68 5.10 -15.65 13.66
CA GLU A 68 5.74 -16.90 13.27
C GLU A 68 4.76 -17.68 12.39
N HIS A 69 5.20 -18.06 11.19
CA HIS A 69 4.46 -19.03 10.39
C HIS A 69 4.44 -20.34 11.16
N GLN A 70 3.33 -20.65 11.83
CA GLN A 70 3.05 -22.03 12.19
C GLN A 70 2.91 -22.79 10.88
N LYS A 71 3.93 -23.59 10.55
CA LYS A 71 3.85 -24.53 9.42
C LYS A 71 2.55 -25.34 9.61
N PRO A 72 1.67 -25.41 8.60
CA PRO A 72 0.55 -26.32 8.64
C PRO A 72 1.07 -27.71 9.00
N SER A 73 0.42 -28.39 9.95
CA SER A 73 0.85 -29.70 10.47
C SER A 73 1.04 -30.78 9.39
N TRP A 74 0.53 -30.54 8.18
CA TRP A 74 0.59 -31.41 7.02
C TRP A 74 1.78 -31.16 6.07
N GLN A 75 2.65 -30.17 6.32
CA GLN A 75 3.83 -29.95 5.48
C GLN A 75 5.00 -30.84 5.93
N PRO A 76 5.46 -31.81 5.12
CA PRO A 76 6.59 -32.66 5.49
C PRO A 76 7.88 -31.83 5.51
N SER A 77 8.70 -32.04 6.54
CA SER A 77 10.06 -31.51 6.59
C SER A 77 10.85 -32.14 5.44
N ARG A 78 11.35 -31.31 4.51
CA ARG A 78 12.33 -31.71 3.51
C ARG A 78 13.71 -31.78 4.15
#